data_AF-A0A963D8J9-F1
#
_entry.id   AF-A0A963D8J9-F1
#
_cell.length_a   1.000
_cell.length_b   1.000
_cell.length_c   1.000
_cell.angle_alpha   90.00
_cell.angle_beta   90.00
_cell.angle_gamma   90.00
#
_symmetry.space_group_name_H-M   'P 1'
#
loop_
_entity.id
_entity.type
_entity.pdbx_description
1 polymer ?
#
loop_
_entity_poly.entity_id
_entity_poly.type
_entity_poly.pdbx_seq_one_letter_code
_entity_poly.pdbx_strand_id
1 'polypeptide(L)'
;MCTVCGCGTGQLRIGQASATRVSSPTRAWRPRAGADADPPGDQASAHRSAAASDRGLAGTTLDYGSGPAGAHAPGLSQRRMVNIERDILGKNDLLATANRQRFAERGIFTLNLLSSPGSGKTTLLCRSIAALCGEMPIAVIEGDQQTDFDAERIRATGVAALQINTGKGCHLDAQMIAQALPRLALADGSLLLIENVGNLVCPAAFDLGEARKVVILSVTEGEDKPLKYPDMFAAADLLLLNKIDLLPYVDFDADKAIEFAHRINPQLATMRVSARSGEGFDAWLGWLREGWSRTAAGTGRQLQAER
;
A
#
# COMPACT_ATOMS: atom_id res chain seq x y z
N MET A 1 23.90 -7.88 -10.58
CA MET A 1 24.14 -7.95 -9.12
C MET A 1 22.86 -7.50 -8.40
N CYS A 2 22.37 -8.24 -7.41
CA CYS A 2 21.30 -7.73 -6.52
C CYS A 2 21.90 -6.60 -5.68
N THR A 3 21.41 -5.37 -5.86
CA THR A 3 21.95 -4.15 -5.22
C THR A 3 21.72 -4.07 -3.72
N VAL A 4 20.93 -4.98 -3.14
CA VAL A 4 20.54 -4.92 -1.72
C VAL A 4 21.37 -5.84 -0.82
N CYS A 5 21.79 -7.00 -1.31
CA CYS A 5 22.54 -7.97 -0.48
C CYS A 5 23.78 -8.57 -1.15
N GLY A 6 24.04 -8.29 -2.43
CA GLY A 6 25.20 -8.85 -3.14
C GLY A 6 25.20 -10.38 -3.34
N CYS A 7 24.17 -11.10 -2.90
CA CYS A 7 24.08 -12.56 -3.02
C CYS A 7 23.09 -12.98 -4.12
N GLY A 8 23.63 -13.46 -5.25
CA GLY A 8 22.96 -14.46 -6.09
C GLY A 8 21.97 -13.99 -7.16
N THR A 9 21.99 -14.71 -8.28
CA THR A 9 20.97 -14.70 -9.34
C THR A 9 19.84 -15.65 -8.94
N GLY A 10 18.69 -15.09 -8.56
CA GLY A 10 17.48 -15.86 -8.31
C GLY A 10 16.34 -14.96 -7.84
N GLN A 11 15.50 -14.50 -8.78
CA GLN A 11 14.15 -14.12 -8.39
C GLN A 11 13.41 -15.42 -8.09
N LEU A 12 13.21 -15.73 -6.81
CA LEU A 12 12.20 -16.73 -6.43
C LEU A 12 10.86 -16.20 -6.95
N ARG A 13 10.24 -16.93 -7.88
CA ARG A 13 8.87 -16.69 -8.34
C ARG A 13 8.02 -17.85 -7.88
N ILE A 14 7.01 -17.57 -7.06
CA ILE A 14 6.03 -18.56 -6.61
C ILE A 14 4.85 -18.50 -7.59
N GLY A 15 4.49 -19.61 -8.25
CA GLY A 15 3.33 -19.69 -9.15
C GLY A 15 3.60 -20.08 -10.61
N GLN A 16 4.86 -20.23 -11.04
CA GLN A 16 5.17 -20.88 -12.32
C GLN A 16 5.50 -22.36 -12.08
N ALA A 17 4.78 -23.26 -12.77
CA ALA A 17 5.11 -24.68 -12.81
C ALA A 17 6.44 -24.90 -13.55
N SER A 18 7.56 -24.67 -12.88
CA SER A 18 8.86 -25.22 -13.28
C SER A 18 9.50 -25.86 -12.06
N ALA A 19 9.33 -27.18 -11.94
CA ALA A 19 10.11 -27.99 -11.05
C ALA A 19 11.56 -28.07 -11.58
N THR A 20 12.42 -27.17 -11.10
CA THR A 20 13.86 -27.42 -11.08
C THR A 20 14.30 -27.51 -9.63
N ARG A 21 14.49 -28.74 -9.16
CA ARG A 21 15.17 -29.02 -7.89
C ARG A 21 16.59 -28.48 -7.98
N VAL A 22 16.84 -27.32 -7.38
CA VAL A 22 18.20 -26.88 -7.07
C VAL A 22 18.57 -27.54 -5.74
N SER A 23 19.32 -28.63 -5.81
CA SER A 23 20.01 -29.18 -4.63
C SER A 23 21.08 -28.19 -4.19
N SER A 24 20.80 -27.41 -3.14
CA SER A 24 21.84 -26.64 -2.45
C SER A 24 22.45 -27.50 -1.35
N PRO A 25 23.78 -27.70 -1.30
CA PRO A 25 24.39 -28.33 -0.15
C PRO A 25 24.26 -27.35 1.03
N THR A 26 23.64 -27.80 2.11
CA THR A 26 23.58 -27.07 3.38
C THR A 26 25.01 -26.80 3.85
N ARG A 27 25.47 -25.54 3.75
CA ARG A 27 26.68 -25.11 4.46
C ARG A 27 26.34 -25.08 5.95
N ALA A 28 26.87 -26.05 6.69
CA ALA A 28 26.87 -26.02 8.14
C ALA A 28 27.56 -24.74 8.62
N TRP A 29 26.87 -23.96 9.46
CA TRP A 29 27.43 -22.82 10.15
C TRP A 29 28.55 -23.31 11.09
N ARG A 30 29.78 -22.82 10.90
CA ARG A 30 30.91 -23.05 11.81
C ARG A 30 31.13 -21.78 12.64
N PRO A 31 31.16 -21.87 13.98
CA PRO A 31 31.59 -20.74 14.79
C PRO A 31 33.10 -20.55 14.57
N ARG A 32 33.54 -19.30 14.36
CA ARG A 32 34.96 -18.96 14.37
C ARG A 32 35.47 -19.12 15.80
N ALA A 33 36.35 -20.11 16.01
CA ALA A 33 37.18 -20.19 17.21
C ALA A 33 38.19 -19.03 17.19
N GLY A 34 38.41 -18.42 18.36
CA GLY A 34 39.42 -17.39 18.56
C GLY A 34 40.81 -17.90 18.21
N ALA A 35 41.59 -17.02 17.59
CA ALA A 35 43.02 -17.19 17.43
C ALA A 35 43.68 -15.85 17.75
N ASP A 36 44.53 -15.88 18.77
CA ASP A 36 45.46 -14.83 19.14
C ASP A 36 46.34 -14.46 17.93
N ALA A 37 46.56 -13.16 17.74
CA ALA A 37 47.61 -12.63 16.89
C ALA A 37 48.14 -11.32 17.49
N ASP A 38 49.41 -11.36 17.89
CA ASP A 38 50.23 -10.25 18.38
C ASP A 38 50.38 -9.11 17.34
N PRO A 39 50.77 -7.89 17.78
CA PRO A 39 50.60 -6.66 17.01
C PRO A 39 51.81 -6.36 16.11
N PRO A 40 51.63 -5.55 15.05
CA PRO A 40 52.72 -4.76 14.52
C PRO A 40 52.42 -3.25 14.54
N GLY A 41 53.33 -2.50 15.19
CA GLY A 41 54.01 -1.36 14.57
C GLY A 41 53.24 -0.04 14.40
N ASP A 42 53.58 0.92 15.25
CA ASP A 42 53.46 2.36 15.05
C ASP A 42 53.85 2.81 13.62
N GLN A 43 52.91 3.43 12.89
CA GLN A 43 53.20 4.57 12.01
C GLN A 43 52.00 5.51 11.96
N ALA A 44 52.20 6.70 12.54
CA ALA A 44 51.30 7.83 12.50
C ALA A 44 51.11 8.35 11.07
N SER A 45 49.86 8.47 10.62
CA SER A 45 49.49 9.37 9.52
C SER A 45 48.19 10.10 9.87
N ALA A 46 48.33 11.41 10.05
CA ALA A 46 47.28 12.31 10.45
C ALA A 46 46.28 12.54 9.31
N HIS A 47 45.14 11.86 9.35
CA HIS A 47 43.95 12.28 8.62
C HIS A 47 43.07 13.11 9.56
N ARG A 48 43.04 14.43 9.32
CA ARG A 48 42.13 15.38 9.97
C ARG A 48 40.69 15.00 9.60
N SER A 49 40.02 14.25 10.47
CA SER A 49 38.56 14.21 10.47
C SER A 49 38.07 15.59 10.94
N ALA A 50 37.39 16.29 10.05
CA ALA A 50 36.63 17.46 10.41
C ALA A 50 35.67 17.06 11.55
N ALA A 51 35.83 17.70 12.71
CA ALA A 51 34.98 17.51 13.86
C ALA A 51 33.54 17.88 13.48
N ALA A 52 32.75 16.88 13.11
CA ALA A 52 31.31 16.96 13.24
C ALA A 52 31.06 17.08 14.74
N SER A 53 30.64 18.27 15.16
CA SER A 53 30.30 18.56 16.54
C SER A 53 29.23 17.58 17.01
N ASP A 54 29.66 16.58 17.77
CA ASP A 54 28.82 15.74 18.61
C ASP A 54 28.20 16.64 19.67
N ARG A 55 27.12 17.31 19.30
CA ARG A 55 26.27 18.08 20.21
C ARG A 55 24.98 17.31 20.39
N GLY A 56 24.96 16.46 21.42
CA GLY A 56 23.74 16.14 22.16
C GLY A 56 23.23 14.70 22.07
N LEU A 57 23.98 13.73 22.61
CA LEU A 57 23.41 12.45 23.06
C LEU A 57 22.61 12.62 24.37
N ALA A 58 21.63 13.53 24.38
CA ALA A 58 20.77 13.80 25.54
C ALA A 58 19.34 13.24 25.36
N GLY A 59 19.17 12.25 24.49
CA GLY A 59 17.88 11.59 24.26
C GLY A 59 18.04 10.09 24.13
N THR A 60 17.05 9.32 24.59
CA THR A 60 16.97 7.87 24.44
C THR A 60 16.59 7.42 23.02
N THR A 61 16.48 8.37 22.08
CA THR A 61 15.91 8.16 20.74
C THR A 61 16.89 8.63 19.67
N LEU A 62 17.17 7.76 18.69
CA LEU A 62 17.87 8.12 17.46
C LEU A 62 16.83 8.42 16.38
N ASP A 63 16.87 9.64 15.83
CA ASP A 63 15.90 10.11 14.84
C ASP A 63 16.58 10.27 13.45
N TYR A 64 16.16 9.42 12.51
CA TYR A 64 16.61 9.45 11.11
C TYR A 64 15.58 10.08 10.15
N GLY A 65 14.44 10.54 10.66
CA GLY A 65 13.34 11.15 9.90
C GLY A 65 13.23 12.67 10.06
N SER A 66 13.94 13.27 11.02
CA SER A 66 13.91 14.72 11.31
C SER A 66 14.38 15.65 10.18
N GLY A 67 14.98 15.10 9.12
CA GLY A 67 15.44 15.89 7.96
C GLY A 67 14.29 16.27 7.00
N PRO A 68 14.50 17.27 6.11
CA PRO A 68 13.47 17.71 5.16
C PRO A 68 12.93 16.61 4.23
N ALA A 69 13.67 15.53 4.02
CA ALA A 69 13.23 14.39 3.21
C ALA A 69 12.39 13.36 4.01
N GLY A 70 12.24 13.53 5.33
CA GLY A 70 11.54 12.55 6.17
C GLY A 70 12.22 11.17 6.26
N ALA A 71 13.40 11.02 5.66
CA ALA A 71 14.06 9.74 5.44
C ALA A 71 15.59 9.86 5.48
N HIS A 72 16.25 8.71 5.61
CA HIS A 72 17.71 8.59 5.60
C HIS A 72 18.15 7.47 4.66
N ALA A 73 19.11 7.79 3.80
CA ALA A 73 19.81 6.82 2.96
C ALA A 73 21.32 7.09 2.99
N PRO A 74 22.16 6.09 3.32
CA PRO A 74 23.61 6.26 3.35
C PRO A 74 24.16 6.81 2.02
N GLY A 75 24.96 7.87 2.10
CA GLY A 75 25.58 8.50 0.93
C GLY A 75 24.66 9.44 0.12
N LEU A 76 23.42 9.71 0.58
CA LEU A 76 22.53 10.69 -0.04
C LEU A 76 22.27 11.87 0.89
N SER A 77 22.39 13.09 0.35
CA SER A 77 22.01 14.31 1.08
C SER A 77 20.49 14.47 1.09
N GLN A 78 19.95 15.13 2.12
CA GLN A 78 18.52 15.44 2.25
C GLN A 78 17.98 16.15 1.00
N ARG A 79 18.68 17.18 0.50
CA ARG A 79 18.30 17.89 -0.72
C ARG A 79 18.24 16.97 -1.94
N ARG A 80 19.21 16.06 -2.09
CA ARG A 80 19.21 15.10 -3.20
C ARG A 80 18.03 14.12 -3.09
N MET A 81 17.70 13.66 -1.89
CA MET A 81 16.54 12.79 -1.66
C MET A 81 15.23 13.49 -2.01
N VAL A 82 15.01 14.72 -1.51
CA VAL A 82 13.82 15.52 -1.85
C VAL A 82 13.68 15.72 -3.37
N ASN A 83 14.78 16.02 -4.07
CA ASN A 83 14.74 16.18 -5.53
C ASN A 83 14.33 14.87 -6.23
N ILE A 84 14.93 13.74 -5.85
CA ILE A 84 14.60 12.42 -6.42
C ILE A 84 13.13 12.08 -6.16
N GLU A 85 12.65 12.31 -4.94
CA GLU A 85 11.26 12.07 -4.57
C GLU A 85 10.30 12.92 -5.40
N ARG A 86 10.56 14.23 -5.52
CA ARG A 86 9.75 15.14 -6.33
C ARG A 86 9.73 14.75 -7.80
N ASP A 87 10.84 14.30 -8.35
CA ASP A 87 10.92 13.85 -9.74
C ASP A 87 10.08 12.57 -9.97
N ILE A 88 10.15 11.62 -9.02
CA ILE A 88 9.38 10.37 -9.08
C ILE A 88 7.88 10.65 -8.92
N LEU A 89 7.49 11.36 -7.87
CA LEU A 89 6.09 11.65 -7.57
C LEU A 89 5.46 12.57 -8.61
N GLY A 90 6.19 13.59 -9.08
CA GLY A 90 5.71 14.49 -10.14
C GLY A 90 5.41 13.75 -11.45
N LYS A 91 6.22 12.74 -11.82
CA LYS A 91 5.91 11.89 -12.98
C LYS A 91 4.67 11.02 -12.73
N ASN A 92 4.53 10.47 -11.53
CA ASN A 92 3.36 9.68 -11.15
C ASN A 92 2.07 10.51 -11.24
N ASP A 93 2.09 11.75 -10.72
CA ASP A 93 0.91 12.62 -10.64
C ASP A 93 0.36 13.01 -12.03
N LEU A 94 1.25 13.16 -13.03
CA LEU A 94 0.84 13.36 -14.42
C LEU A 94 0.04 12.17 -14.96
N LEU A 95 0.48 10.95 -14.66
CA LEU A 95 -0.20 9.72 -15.06
C LEU A 95 -1.49 9.51 -14.26
N ALA A 96 -1.48 9.82 -12.96
CA ALA A 96 -2.66 9.75 -12.11
C ALA A 96 -3.76 10.70 -12.59
N THR A 97 -3.38 11.92 -13.01
CA THR A 97 -4.30 12.89 -13.62
C THR A 97 -4.94 12.32 -14.89
N ALA A 98 -4.14 11.71 -15.78
CA ALA A 98 -4.66 11.09 -17.00
C ALA A 98 -5.59 9.90 -16.70
N ASN A 99 -5.25 9.06 -15.72
CA ASN A 99 -6.12 7.96 -15.27
C ASN A 99 -7.45 8.50 -14.74
N ARG A 100 -7.41 9.53 -13.90
CA ARG A 100 -8.58 10.19 -13.32
C ARG A 100 -9.52 10.74 -14.38
N GLN A 101 -8.97 11.42 -15.39
CA GLN A 101 -9.75 11.92 -16.55
C GLN A 101 -10.43 10.77 -17.28
N ARG A 102 -9.69 9.70 -17.59
CA ARG A 102 -10.25 8.50 -18.24
C ARG A 102 -11.35 7.83 -17.42
N PHE A 103 -11.23 7.81 -16.08
CA PHE A 103 -12.30 7.30 -15.22
C PHE A 103 -13.53 8.20 -15.25
N ALA A 104 -13.35 9.52 -15.14
CA ALA A 104 -14.43 10.49 -15.13
C ALA A 104 -15.24 10.51 -16.44
N GLU A 105 -14.55 10.51 -17.59
CA GLU A 105 -15.15 10.46 -18.93
C GLU A 105 -16.06 9.24 -19.12
N ARG A 106 -15.74 8.14 -18.44
CA ARG A 106 -16.45 6.86 -18.53
C ARG A 106 -17.38 6.59 -17.35
N GLY A 107 -17.51 7.54 -16.42
CA GLY A 107 -18.32 7.39 -15.21
C GLY A 107 -17.86 6.26 -14.28
N ILE A 108 -16.57 5.92 -14.31
CA ILE A 108 -16.01 4.84 -13.50
C ILE A 108 -15.71 5.38 -12.10
N PHE A 109 -16.34 4.80 -11.08
CA PHE A 109 -16.03 5.10 -9.68
C PHE A 109 -14.88 4.21 -9.22
N THR A 110 -13.68 4.80 -9.09
CA THR A 110 -12.46 4.07 -8.76
C THR A 110 -12.07 4.27 -7.29
N LEU A 111 -11.77 3.17 -6.59
CA LEU A 111 -11.32 3.18 -5.19
C LEU A 111 -9.98 2.49 -5.04
N ASN A 112 -9.11 3.04 -4.19
CA ASN A 112 -7.83 2.44 -3.81
C ASN A 112 -7.91 1.92 -2.38
N LEU A 113 -7.88 0.59 -2.21
CA LEU A 113 -7.94 -0.08 -0.91
C LEU A 113 -6.53 -0.33 -0.39
N LEU A 114 -6.23 0.26 0.76
CA LEU A 114 -4.90 0.35 1.36
C LEU A 114 -4.94 -0.30 2.75
N SER A 115 -3.95 -1.11 3.12
CA SER A 115 -3.93 -1.75 4.45
C SER A 115 -2.55 -2.33 4.78
N SER A 116 -2.35 -2.82 6.00
CA SER A 116 -1.27 -3.77 6.27
C SER A 116 -1.53 -5.13 5.60
N PRO A 117 -0.53 -6.02 5.48
CA PRO A 117 -0.79 -7.42 5.13
C PRO A 117 -1.74 -8.07 6.14
N GLY A 118 -2.69 -8.86 5.64
CA GLY A 118 -3.61 -9.62 6.51
C GLY A 118 -4.76 -8.82 7.14
N SER A 119 -4.93 -7.53 6.83
CA SER A 119 -6.06 -6.73 7.34
C SER A 119 -7.43 -7.16 6.80
N GLY A 120 -7.46 -8.01 5.77
CA GLY A 120 -8.68 -8.64 5.24
C GLY A 120 -9.25 -8.02 3.97
N LYS A 121 -8.46 -7.24 3.22
CA LYS A 121 -8.86 -6.57 1.95
C LYS A 121 -9.57 -7.51 0.96
N THR A 122 -8.94 -8.59 0.55
CA THR A 122 -9.53 -9.57 -0.39
C THR A 122 -10.85 -10.16 0.11
N THR A 123 -10.96 -10.44 1.43
CA THR A 123 -12.20 -10.99 2.00
C THR A 123 -13.32 -9.95 1.97
N LEU A 124 -12.99 -8.70 2.31
CA LEU A 124 -13.89 -7.55 2.22
C LEU A 124 -14.34 -7.33 0.77
N LEU A 125 -13.43 -7.42 -0.20
CA LEU A 125 -13.74 -7.32 -1.63
C LEU A 125 -14.67 -8.42 -2.10
N CYS A 126 -14.33 -9.69 -1.87
CA CYS A 126 -15.17 -10.82 -2.29
C CYS A 126 -16.60 -10.70 -1.72
N ARG A 127 -16.73 -10.28 -0.45
CA ARG A 127 -18.05 -10.06 0.16
C ARG A 127 -18.79 -8.88 -0.47
N SER A 128 -18.08 -7.77 -0.73
CA SER A 128 -18.68 -6.58 -1.36
C SER A 128 -19.18 -6.90 -2.77
N ILE A 129 -18.39 -7.63 -3.55
CA ILE A 129 -18.75 -8.08 -4.89
C ILE A 129 -19.98 -8.98 -4.85
N ALA A 130 -20.01 -9.96 -3.95
CA ALA A 130 -21.16 -10.86 -3.82
C ALA A 130 -22.46 -10.09 -3.48
N ALA A 131 -22.36 -9.05 -2.64
CA ALA A 131 -23.52 -8.27 -2.22
C ALA A 131 -23.97 -7.23 -3.27
N LEU A 132 -23.08 -6.76 -4.13
CA LEU A 132 -23.37 -5.77 -5.19
C LEU A 132 -23.56 -6.42 -6.58
N CYS A 133 -23.45 -7.74 -6.66
CA CYS A 133 -23.57 -8.47 -7.92
C CYS A 133 -24.96 -8.20 -8.53
N GLY A 134 -24.97 -7.76 -9.80
CA GLY A 134 -26.19 -7.44 -10.52
C GLY A 134 -26.69 -5.99 -10.34
N GLU A 135 -26.13 -5.22 -9.41
CA GLU A 135 -26.49 -3.80 -9.23
C GLU A 135 -25.70 -2.87 -10.16
N MET A 136 -24.42 -3.17 -10.37
CA MET A 136 -23.50 -2.38 -11.19
C MET A 136 -22.38 -3.25 -11.78
N PRO A 137 -21.73 -2.83 -12.88
CA PRO A 137 -20.52 -3.48 -13.36
C PRO A 137 -19.40 -3.30 -12.34
N ILE A 138 -18.72 -4.39 -11.96
CA ILE A 138 -17.60 -4.36 -11.01
C ILE A 138 -16.38 -5.00 -11.65
N ALA A 139 -15.22 -4.40 -11.43
CA ALA A 139 -13.94 -4.96 -11.80
C ALA A 139 -12.89 -4.68 -10.72
N VAL A 140 -11.86 -5.53 -10.68
CA VAL A 140 -10.79 -5.42 -9.69
C VAL A 140 -9.42 -5.38 -10.34
N ILE A 141 -8.56 -4.50 -9.85
CA ILE A 141 -7.11 -4.61 -10.03
C ILE A 141 -6.54 -5.08 -8.69
N GLU A 142 -5.86 -6.21 -8.70
CA GLU A 142 -5.18 -6.77 -7.53
C GLU A 142 -3.68 -6.51 -7.68
N GLY A 143 -3.04 -5.99 -6.63
CA GLY A 143 -1.62 -5.75 -6.58
C GLY A 143 -0.94 -6.45 -5.41
N ASP A 144 -0.07 -7.42 -5.72
CA ASP A 144 0.77 -8.10 -4.73
C ASP A 144 2.22 -8.23 -5.25
N GLN A 145 3.14 -8.61 -4.38
CA GLN A 145 4.53 -8.88 -4.75
C GLN A 145 4.65 -10.09 -5.68
N GLN A 146 3.93 -11.16 -5.35
CA GLN A 146 3.95 -12.44 -6.06
C GLN A 146 2.61 -13.16 -5.94
N THR A 147 2.46 -14.24 -6.71
CA THR A 147 1.27 -15.10 -6.77
C THR A 147 0.06 -14.41 -7.39
N ASP A 148 -0.98 -15.18 -7.64
CA ASP A 148 -2.26 -14.72 -8.15
C ASP A 148 -3.43 -15.21 -7.29
N PHE A 149 -3.15 -15.69 -6.07
CA PHE A 149 -4.15 -16.30 -5.20
C PHE A 149 -5.32 -15.37 -4.87
N ASP A 150 -5.04 -14.10 -4.57
CA ASP A 150 -6.09 -13.14 -4.27
C ASP A 150 -6.88 -12.78 -5.53
N ALA A 151 -6.22 -12.61 -6.69
CA ALA A 151 -6.92 -12.41 -7.95
C ALA A 151 -7.77 -13.63 -8.37
N GLU A 152 -7.33 -14.86 -8.11
CA GLU A 152 -8.11 -16.09 -8.36
C GLU A 152 -9.36 -16.15 -7.47
N ARG A 153 -9.21 -15.84 -6.17
CA ARG A 153 -10.35 -15.76 -5.24
C ARG A 153 -11.37 -14.72 -5.67
N ILE A 154 -10.91 -13.59 -6.19
CA ILE A 154 -11.79 -12.53 -6.70
C ILE A 154 -12.46 -12.98 -8.00
N ARG A 155 -11.72 -13.57 -8.96
CA ARG A 155 -12.32 -14.11 -10.20
C ARG A 155 -13.38 -15.17 -9.91
N ALA A 156 -13.22 -15.97 -8.86
CA ALA A 156 -14.22 -16.96 -8.45
C ALA A 156 -15.58 -16.35 -8.06
N THR A 157 -15.65 -15.04 -7.78
CA THR A 157 -16.92 -14.33 -7.57
C THR A 157 -17.66 -13.97 -8.86
N GLY A 158 -17.03 -14.18 -10.03
CA GLY A 158 -17.60 -13.92 -11.35
C GLY A 158 -17.23 -12.57 -11.97
N VAL A 159 -16.53 -11.69 -11.24
CA VAL A 159 -16.09 -10.40 -11.78
C VAL A 159 -14.73 -10.48 -12.48
N ALA A 160 -14.47 -9.54 -13.38
CA ALA A 160 -13.16 -9.37 -13.98
C ALA A 160 -12.14 -8.91 -12.93
N ALA A 161 -11.04 -9.65 -12.76
CA ALA A 161 -9.95 -9.26 -11.88
C ALA A 161 -8.58 -9.49 -12.53
N LEU A 162 -7.74 -8.46 -12.50
CA LEU A 162 -6.41 -8.45 -13.09
C LEU A 162 -5.33 -8.34 -12.02
N GLN A 163 -4.41 -9.31 -12.03
CA GLN A 163 -3.23 -9.35 -11.16
C GLN A 163 -2.11 -8.43 -11.67
N ILE A 164 -1.56 -7.61 -10.79
CA ILE A 164 -0.30 -6.88 -10.98
C ILE A 164 0.72 -7.44 -10.01
N ASN A 165 1.68 -8.19 -10.54
CA ASN A 165 2.84 -8.65 -9.78
C ASN A 165 3.90 -7.53 -9.72
N THR A 166 4.01 -6.89 -8.56
CA THR A 166 4.96 -5.78 -8.31
C THR A 166 6.40 -6.26 -8.08
N GLY A 167 6.60 -7.57 -7.89
CA GLY A 167 7.91 -8.16 -7.64
C GLY A 167 8.47 -7.72 -6.30
N LYS A 168 9.41 -6.77 -6.31
CA LYS A 168 9.97 -6.15 -5.09
C LYS A 168 9.34 -4.79 -4.77
N GLY A 169 8.41 -4.32 -5.61
CA GLY A 169 7.63 -3.12 -5.34
C GLY A 169 6.85 -3.26 -4.04
N CYS A 170 6.62 -2.14 -3.38
CA CYS A 170 5.89 -2.07 -2.10
C CYS A 170 4.56 -1.30 -2.22
N HIS A 171 4.17 -0.94 -3.45
CA HIS A 171 2.96 -0.19 -3.82
C HIS A 171 2.66 -0.39 -5.31
N LEU A 172 1.42 -0.08 -5.71
CA LEU A 172 1.05 0.22 -7.09
C LEU A 172 1.29 1.70 -7.41
N ASP A 173 1.61 2.00 -8.67
CA ASP A 173 1.72 3.37 -9.19
C ASP A 173 0.72 3.62 -10.34
N ALA A 174 0.55 4.89 -10.72
CA ALA A 174 -0.40 5.27 -11.78
C ALA A 174 -0.07 4.65 -13.15
N GLN A 175 1.20 4.37 -13.44
CA GLN A 175 1.62 3.73 -14.69
C GLN A 175 1.14 2.28 -14.75
N MET A 176 1.25 1.55 -13.64
CA MET A 176 0.76 0.17 -13.52
C MET A 176 -0.75 0.12 -13.75
N ILE A 177 -1.49 1.07 -13.17
CA ILE A 177 -2.94 1.18 -13.41
C ILE A 177 -3.22 1.46 -14.89
N ALA A 178 -2.58 2.46 -15.49
CA ALA A 178 -2.76 2.81 -16.90
C ALA A 178 -2.54 1.62 -17.85
N GLN A 179 -1.57 0.74 -17.53
CA GLN A 179 -1.28 -0.47 -18.29
C GLN A 179 -2.30 -1.61 -18.05
N ALA A 180 -2.93 -1.66 -16.88
CA ALA A 180 -3.96 -2.63 -16.55
C ALA A 180 -5.31 -2.33 -17.23
N LEU A 181 -5.68 -1.04 -17.37
CA LEU A 181 -7.01 -0.65 -17.86
C LEU A 181 -7.40 -1.27 -19.22
N PRO A 182 -6.52 -1.28 -20.26
CA PRO A 182 -6.87 -1.88 -21.55
C PRO A 182 -7.10 -3.40 -21.49
N ARG A 183 -6.51 -4.09 -20.50
CA ARG A 183 -6.60 -5.55 -20.34
C ARG A 183 -7.85 -5.99 -19.58
N LEU A 184 -8.38 -5.13 -18.70
CA LEU A 184 -9.61 -5.39 -17.96
C LEU A 184 -10.87 -5.17 -18.81
N ALA A 185 -10.78 -4.46 -19.93
CA ALA A 185 -11.92 -4.10 -20.78
C ALA A 185 -13.11 -3.56 -19.97
N LEU A 186 -12.83 -2.66 -19.02
CA LEU A 186 -13.83 -2.09 -18.09
C LEU A 186 -15.07 -1.60 -18.84
N ALA A 187 -16.27 -1.88 -18.34
CA ALA A 187 -17.49 -1.26 -18.85
C ALA A 187 -17.58 0.20 -18.38
N ASP A 188 -18.30 1.05 -19.12
CA ASP A 188 -18.63 2.39 -18.64
C ASP A 188 -19.54 2.29 -17.41
N GLY A 189 -19.45 3.25 -16.50
CA GLY A 189 -20.19 3.22 -15.25
C GLY A 189 -19.77 2.10 -14.30
N SER A 190 -18.55 1.56 -14.41
CA SER A 190 -18.09 0.50 -13.50
C SER A 190 -17.72 1.05 -12.11
N LEU A 191 -17.88 0.21 -11.09
CA LEU A 191 -17.13 0.31 -9.84
C LEU A 191 -15.78 -0.42 -10.02
N LEU A 192 -14.68 0.34 -10.00
CA LEU A 192 -13.32 -0.21 -10.06
C LEU A 192 -12.71 -0.22 -8.66
N LEU A 193 -12.41 -1.42 -8.15
CA LEU A 193 -11.77 -1.59 -6.85
C LEU A 193 -10.30 -1.97 -7.08
N ILE A 194 -9.37 -1.17 -6.57
CA ILE A 194 -7.93 -1.45 -6.63
C ILE A 194 -7.51 -1.97 -5.27
N GLU A 195 -7.19 -3.26 -5.17
CA GLU A 195 -6.52 -3.83 -4.01
C GLU A 195 -5.02 -3.54 -4.10
N ASN A 196 -4.53 -2.60 -3.29
CA ASN A 196 -3.10 -2.26 -3.28
C ASN A 196 -2.29 -3.29 -2.48
N VAL A 197 -0.97 -3.24 -2.63
CA VAL A 197 -0.03 -4.06 -1.85
C VAL A 197 -0.25 -3.79 -0.36
N GLY A 198 -0.22 -4.84 0.47
CA GLY A 198 -0.30 -4.72 1.93
C GLY A 198 0.87 -3.93 2.51
N ASN A 199 0.71 -2.61 2.60
CA ASN A 199 1.69 -1.68 3.14
C ASN A 199 1.04 -0.35 3.54
N LEU A 200 1.33 0.15 4.75
CA LEU A 200 0.84 1.44 5.25
C LEU A 200 1.85 2.60 5.07
N VAL A 201 2.98 2.37 4.40
CA VAL A 201 4.02 3.38 4.17
C VAL A 201 4.04 3.82 2.71
N CYS A 202 4.59 2.99 1.82
CA CYS A 202 4.83 3.39 0.43
C CYS A 202 3.57 3.87 -0.30
N PRO A 203 2.41 3.19 -0.21
CA PRO A 203 1.25 3.56 -1.02
C PRO A 203 0.63 4.92 -0.66
N ALA A 204 0.94 5.49 0.52
CA ALA A 204 0.38 6.77 0.95
C ALA A 204 0.71 7.90 -0.04
N ALA A 205 1.94 7.92 -0.54
CA ALA A 205 2.48 8.98 -1.39
C ALA A 205 2.07 8.87 -2.87
N PHE A 206 1.50 7.74 -3.32
CA PHE A 206 1.20 7.51 -4.73
C PHE A 206 -0.30 7.70 -4.99
N ASP A 207 -0.64 8.69 -5.83
CA ASP A 207 -1.96 8.80 -6.45
C ASP A 207 -2.03 7.87 -7.66
N LEU A 208 -3.11 7.09 -7.80
CA LEU A 208 -3.34 6.22 -8.95
C LEU A 208 -4.36 6.82 -9.94
N GLY A 209 -4.98 7.95 -9.57
CA GLY A 209 -6.12 8.55 -10.24
C GLY A 209 -7.47 8.13 -9.66
N GLU A 210 -7.47 7.41 -8.54
CA GLU A 210 -8.68 6.96 -7.83
C GLU A 210 -9.55 8.13 -7.34
N ALA A 211 -10.85 7.91 -7.24
CA ALA A 211 -11.76 8.89 -6.67
C ALA A 211 -11.60 9.03 -5.15
N ARG A 212 -11.31 7.92 -4.46
CA ARG A 212 -11.10 7.89 -3.00
C ARG A 212 -10.08 6.85 -2.58
N LYS A 213 -9.31 7.18 -1.53
CA LYS A 213 -8.45 6.25 -0.79
C LYS A 213 -9.22 5.71 0.42
N VAL A 214 -9.28 4.39 0.55
CA VAL A 214 -9.91 3.70 1.67
C VAL A 214 -8.83 2.91 2.41
N VAL A 215 -8.53 3.33 3.64
CA VAL A 215 -7.61 2.59 4.51
C VAL A 215 -8.37 1.57 5.34
N ILE A 216 -7.88 0.34 5.39
CA ILE A 216 -8.44 -0.76 6.18
C ILE A 216 -7.46 -1.10 7.30
N LEU A 217 -7.93 -0.98 8.54
CA LEU A 217 -7.19 -1.33 9.75
C LEU A 217 -7.89 -2.52 10.43
N SER A 218 -7.18 -3.59 10.73
CA SER A 218 -7.73 -4.70 11.53
C SER A 218 -7.51 -4.48 13.02
N VAL A 219 -8.47 -4.87 13.86
CA VAL A 219 -8.34 -4.83 15.34
C VAL A 219 -7.18 -5.68 15.87
N THR A 220 -6.57 -6.52 15.03
CA THR A 220 -5.41 -7.34 15.37
C THR A 220 -4.06 -6.62 15.16
N GLU A 221 -4.07 -5.34 14.77
CA GLU A 221 -2.85 -4.60 14.39
C GLU A 221 -2.34 -3.63 15.46
N GLY A 222 -3.13 -3.38 16.51
CA GLY A 222 -2.86 -2.39 17.56
C GLY A 222 -3.48 -1.03 17.27
N GLU A 223 -4.03 -0.37 18.29
CA GLU A 223 -4.81 0.87 18.12
C GLU A 223 -3.96 2.08 17.74
N ASP A 224 -2.64 2.02 17.98
CA ASP A 224 -1.69 3.11 17.73
C ASP A 224 -1.19 3.23 16.27
N LYS A 225 -1.69 2.37 15.38
CA LYS A 225 -1.35 2.39 13.94
C LYS A 225 -1.53 3.75 13.28
N PRO A 226 -2.60 4.53 13.53
CA PRO A 226 -2.73 5.85 12.92
C PRO A 226 -1.58 6.80 13.26
N LEU A 227 -1.08 6.76 14.51
CA LEU A 227 0.04 7.59 14.94
C LEU A 227 1.38 7.09 14.38
N LYS A 228 1.51 5.79 14.12
CA LYS A 228 2.71 5.17 13.55
C LYS A 228 2.83 5.37 12.03
N TYR A 229 1.71 5.54 11.33
CA TYR A 229 1.67 5.66 9.86
C TYR A 229 0.85 6.90 9.43
N PRO A 230 1.20 8.10 9.92
CA PRO A 230 0.35 9.28 9.79
C PRO A 230 0.02 9.62 8.33
N ASP A 231 0.97 9.49 7.40
CA ASP A 231 0.76 9.85 5.98
C ASP A 231 -0.37 9.02 5.34
N MET A 232 -0.52 7.75 5.71
CA MET A 232 -1.59 6.90 5.19
C MET A 232 -2.98 7.36 5.63
N PHE A 233 -3.11 7.70 6.91
CA PHE A 233 -4.39 8.16 7.47
C PHE A 233 -4.71 9.61 7.09
N ALA A 234 -3.67 10.43 6.87
CA ALA A 234 -3.81 11.77 6.31
C ALA A 234 -4.31 11.75 4.86
N ALA A 235 -3.85 10.79 4.05
CA ALA A 235 -4.22 10.66 2.64
C ALA A 235 -5.59 9.96 2.40
N ALA A 236 -6.13 9.26 3.41
CA ALA A 236 -7.36 8.49 3.27
C ALA A 236 -8.63 9.35 3.39
N ASP A 237 -9.67 8.99 2.65
CA ASP A 237 -11.01 9.58 2.78
C ASP A 237 -11.89 8.77 3.76
N LEU A 238 -11.62 7.48 3.89
CA LEU A 238 -12.39 6.55 4.72
C LEU A 238 -11.46 5.54 5.40
N LEU A 239 -11.68 5.35 6.70
CA LEU A 239 -11.13 4.25 7.49
C LEU A 239 -12.19 3.19 7.73
N LEU A 240 -11.90 1.96 7.30
CA LEU A 240 -12.64 0.76 7.70
C LEU A 240 -11.88 0.05 8.82
N LEU A 241 -12.40 0.11 10.04
CA LEU A 241 -11.92 -0.72 11.16
C LEU A 241 -12.54 -2.11 11.03
N ASN A 242 -11.76 -3.06 10.50
CA ASN A 242 -12.19 -4.40 10.15
C ASN A 242 -11.94 -5.43 11.27
N LYS A 243 -12.61 -6.57 11.15
CA LYS A 243 -12.55 -7.72 12.07
C LYS A 243 -13.06 -7.41 13.48
N ILE A 244 -14.06 -6.54 13.59
CA ILE A 244 -14.67 -6.21 14.89
C ILE A 244 -15.28 -7.41 15.61
N ASP A 245 -15.58 -8.49 14.89
CA ASP A 245 -15.97 -9.79 15.46
C ASP A 245 -14.89 -10.39 16.39
N LEU A 246 -13.65 -9.90 16.30
CA LEU A 246 -12.54 -10.35 17.14
C LEU A 246 -12.38 -9.54 18.43
N LEU A 247 -13.08 -8.41 18.61
CA LEU A 247 -12.96 -7.56 19.81
C LEU A 247 -13.13 -8.32 21.13
N PRO A 248 -14.01 -9.35 21.25
CA PRO A 248 -14.10 -10.15 22.49
C PRO A 248 -12.85 -10.98 22.82
N TYR A 249 -11.90 -11.10 21.89
CA TYR A 249 -10.74 -12.00 22.00
C TYR A 249 -9.39 -11.26 21.97
N VAL A 250 -9.38 -9.95 21.74
CA VAL A 250 -8.16 -9.13 21.66
C VAL A 250 -8.27 -7.92 22.57
N ASP A 251 -7.14 -7.51 23.15
CA ASP A 251 -7.06 -6.26 23.90
C ASP A 251 -6.83 -5.11 22.91
N PHE A 252 -7.93 -4.59 22.36
CA PHE A 252 -7.92 -3.50 21.38
C PHE A 252 -9.06 -2.51 21.66
N ASP A 253 -8.70 -1.25 21.80
CA ASP A 253 -9.67 -0.17 21.97
C ASP A 253 -10.03 0.47 20.61
N ALA A 254 -11.23 0.14 20.14
CA ALA A 254 -11.76 0.61 18.86
C ALA A 254 -12.08 2.11 18.83
N ASP A 255 -12.44 2.71 19.96
CA ASP A 255 -12.72 4.14 20.05
C ASP A 255 -11.42 4.94 20.02
N LYS A 256 -10.41 4.47 20.75
CA LYS A 256 -9.08 5.08 20.77
C LYS A 256 -8.36 5.00 19.42
N ALA A 257 -8.50 3.89 18.68
CA ALA A 257 -7.98 3.79 17.32
C ALA A 257 -8.59 4.86 16.39
N ILE A 258 -9.91 5.08 16.51
CA ILE A 258 -10.63 6.09 15.73
C ILE A 258 -10.23 7.51 16.17
N GLU A 259 -10.09 7.75 17.48
CA GLU A 259 -9.57 9.03 18.01
C GLU A 259 -8.19 9.35 17.44
N PHE A 260 -7.27 8.39 17.46
CA PHE A 260 -5.94 8.56 16.89
C PHE A 260 -5.96 8.83 15.39
N ALA A 261 -6.86 8.18 14.64
CA ALA A 261 -7.04 8.45 13.23
C ALA A 261 -7.55 9.89 12.99
N HIS A 262 -8.50 10.36 13.78
CA HIS A 262 -9.02 11.74 13.69
C HIS A 262 -8.00 12.81 14.10
N ARG A 263 -7.06 12.49 15.00
CA ARG A 263 -5.94 13.38 15.33
C ARG A 263 -5.02 13.61 14.12
N ILE A 264 -4.92 12.64 13.21
CA ILE A 264 -4.17 12.78 11.97
C ILE A 264 -5.02 13.44 10.89
N ASN A 265 -6.27 13.00 10.73
CA ASN A 265 -7.20 13.53 9.74
C ASN A 265 -8.60 13.76 10.35
N PRO A 266 -8.92 15.00 10.75
CA PRO A 266 -10.22 15.34 11.36
C PRO A 266 -11.42 15.12 10.43
N GLN A 267 -11.22 15.04 9.12
CA GLN A 267 -12.28 14.86 8.12
C GLN A 267 -12.47 13.39 7.71
N LEU A 268 -11.63 12.48 8.21
CA LEU A 268 -11.66 11.06 7.85
C LEU A 268 -13.00 10.42 8.24
N ALA A 269 -13.74 9.90 7.27
CA ALA A 269 -14.90 9.08 7.59
C ALA A 269 -14.44 7.77 8.24
N THR A 270 -15.20 7.23 9.19
CA THR A 270 -14.86 5.97 9.86
C THR A 270 -16.04 5.02 9.90
N MET A 271 -15.79 3.73 9.70
CA MET A 271 -16.79 2.67 9.81
C MET A 271 -16.18 1.44 10.48
N ARG A 272 -16.96 0.82 11.36
CA ARG A 272 -16.64 -0.48 11.97
C ARG A 272 -17.27 -1.57 11.13
N VAL A 273 -16.48 -2.55 10.70
CA VAL A 273 -16.95 -3.65 9.87
C VAL A 273 -16.38 -5.00 10.29
N SER A 274 -17.12 -6.07 10.01
CA SER A 274 -16.57 -7.41 9.94
C SER A 274 -16.92 -8.03 8.59
N ALA A 275 -15.91 -8.23 7.75
CA ALA A 275 -16.09 -9.02 6.53
C ALA A 275 -16.50 -10.48 6.82
N ARG A 276 -16.24 -10.98 8.04
CA ARG A 276 -16.61 -12.35 8.45
C ARG A 276 -18.08 -12.43 8.86
N SER A 277 -18.49 -11.67 9.88
CA SER A 277 -19.88 -11.73 10.40
C SER A 277 -20.87 -10.97 9.50
N GLY A 278 -20.41 -9.93 8.80
CA GLY A 278 -21.27 -9.00 8.06
C GLY A 278 -21.69 -7.78 8.86
N GLU A 279 -21.28 -7.67 10.12
CA GLU A 279 -21.56 -6.48 10.92
C GLU A 279 -20.98 -5.23 10.26
N GLY A 280 -21.77 -4.15 10.22
CA GLY A 280 -21.39 -2.87 9.62
C GLY A 280 -21.31 -2.83 8.10
N PHE A 281 -21.55 -3.96 7.41
CA PHE A 281 -21.40 -4.03 5.96
C PHE A 281 -22.44 -3.22 5.19
N ASP A 282 -23.65 -3.06 5.72
CA ASP A 282 -24.70 -2.25 5.07
C ASP A 282 -24.28 -0.78 4.90
N ALA A 283 -23.62 -0.20 5.90
CA ALA A 283 -23.08 1.16 5.83
C ALA A 283 -21.99 1.27 4.77
N TRP A 284 -21.08 0.28 4.71
CA TRP A 284 -20.04 0.21 3.69
C TRP A 284 -20.63 0.09 2.27
N LEU A 285 -21.58 -0.81 2.06
CA LEU A 285 -22.23 -0.99 0.75
C LEU A 285 -23.04 0.25 0.35
N GLY A 286 -23.71 0.90 1.30
CA GLY A 286 -24.40 2.18 1.07
C GLY A 286 -23.43 3.26 0.57
N TRP A 287 -22.28 3.39 1.23
CA TRP A 287 -21.23 4.34 0.83
C TRP A 287 -20.70 4.07 -0.59
N LEU A 288 -20.51 2.80 -0.96
CA LEU A 288 -20.14 2.40 -2.32
C LEU A 288 -21.21 2.81 -3.34
N ARG A 289 -22.48 2.48 -3.09
CA ARG A 289 -23.60 2.82 -3.98
C ARG A 289 -23.74 4.33 -4.18
N GLU A 290 -23.58 5.09 -3.11
CA GLU A 290 -23.63 6.55 -3.18
C GLU A 290 -22.49 7.14 -4.00
N GLY A 291 -21.25 6.67 -3.77
CA GLY A 291 -20.08 7.12 -4.52
C GLY A 291 -20.19 6.78 -6.02
N TRP A 292 -20.66 5.57 -6.32
CA TRP A 292 -20.94 5.12 -7.67
C TRP A 292 -22.01 5.98 -8.35
N SER A 293 -23.15 6.18 -7.68
CA SER A 293 -24.28 6.98 -8.21
C SER A 293 -23.87 8.45 -8.49
N ARG A 294 -23.07 9.06 -7.60
CA ARG A 294 -22.56 10.43 -7.79
C ARG A 294 -21.64 10.54 -9.01
N THR A 295 -20.77 9.54 -9.22
CA THR A 295 -19.86 9.50 -10.37
C THR A 295 -20.63 9.36 -11.67
N ALA A 296 -21.59 8.41 -11.73
CA ALA A 296 -22.44 8.20 -12.89
C ALA A 296 -23.26 9.45 -13.27
N ALA A 297 -23.81 10.16 -12.27
CA ALA A 297 -24.55 11.41 -12.50
C ALA A 297 -23.65 12.58 -12.95
N GLY A 298 -22.37 12.60 -12.55
CA GLY A 298 -21.39 13.59 -12.98
C GLY A 298 -21.13 13.53 -14.49
N THR A 299 -20.90 12.32 -15.02
CA THR A 299 -20.63 12.09 -16.45
C THR A 299 -21.83 12.45 -17.33
N GLY A 300 -23.05 12.15 -16.90
CA GLY A 300 -24.27 12.48 -17.65
C GLY A 300 -24.48 13.99 -17.86
N ARG A 301 -24.08 14.82 -16.89
CA ARG A 301 -24.14 16.29 -17.01
C ARG A 301 -23.05 16.85 -17.92
N GLN A 302 -21.87 16.23 -17.93
CA GLN A 302 -20.74 16.67 -18.75
C GLN A 302 -21.00 16.44 -20.25
N LEU A 303 -21.56 15.28 -20.61
CA LEU A 303 -21.96 14.95 -21.98
C LEU A 303 -23.12 15.81 -22.52
N GLN A 304 -23.95 16.37 -21.64
CA GLN A 304 -25.03 17.29 -22.01
C GLN A 304 -24.55 18.73 -22.22
N ALA A 305 -23.46 19.13 -21.55
CA ALA A 305 -22.89 20.47 -21.68
C ALA A 305 -21.98 20.64 -22.92
N GLU A 306 -21.52 19.54 -23.50
CA GLU A 306 -20.66 19.50 -24.69
C GLU A 306 -21.45 19.34 -26.02
N ARG A 307 -22.78 19.34 -25.96
CA ARG A 307 -23.69 19.29 -27.11
C ARG A 307 -24.37 20.65 -27.33
#